data_AF-A0A9X3P551-F1
#
_entry.id   AF-A0A9X3P551-F1
#
_cell.length_a   1.000
_cell.length_b   1.000
_cell.length_c   1.000
_cell.angle_alpha   90.00
_cell.angle_beta   90.00
_cell.angle_gamma   90.00
#
_symmetry.space_group_name_H-M   'P 1'
#
loop_
_entity.id
_entity.type
_entity.pdbx_description
1 polymer ?
#
loop_
_entity_poly.entity_id
_entity_poly.type
_entity_poly.pdbx_seq_one_letter_code
_entity_poly.pdbx_strand_id
1 'polypeptide(L)'
;MVSPAILVFTKTTGFRHDSIPAGVAAVERIAADLGYETEHTEDAGVHNPLDLARFAATVWLSPSGDILDELERAALADFVTGGGGWCGVHAASTAERSWPFFRELVGARFIGHPPGCTPGEIDVVDQGHPSTEHLPKRWSWTDEWYSFDERPTGWEILLEADEDTYDTADLAMGNPHPIAWHRRLEQGRCFYTALGHAAEAYEDEVFLAHVEGGLRSVLPPA
;
A
#
# COMPACT_ATOMS: atom_id res chain seq x y z
N MET A 1 -16.78 21.94 -11.05
CA MET A 1 -15.69 20.98 -11.33
C MET A 1 -16.11 19.68 -10.69
N VAL A 2 -15.95 18.56 -11.39
CA VAL A 2 -16.23 17.23 -10.81
C VAL A 2 -15.16 16.97 -9.74
N SER A 3 -15.56 16.53 -8.54
CA SER A 3 -14.60 16.14 -7.52
C SER A 3 -13.76 14.97 -8.04
N PRO A 4 -12.43 14.97 -7.85
CA PRO A 4 -11.61 13.84 -8.28
C PRO A 4 -12.03 12.56 -7.55
N ALA A 5 -11.90 11.40 -8.20
CA ALA A 5 -12.21 10.08 -7.66
C ALA A 5 -10.97 9.37 -7.10
N ILE A 6 -11.12 8.15 -6.57
CA ILE A 6 -10.03 7.23 -6.23
C ILE A 6 -9.99 6.08 -7.23
N LEU A 7 -8.84 5.82 -7.82
CA LEU A 7 -8.63 4.63 -8.64
C LEU A 7 -8.24 3.45 -7.74
N VAL A 8 -8.98 2.35 -7.79
CA VAL A 8 -8.60 1.08 -7.15
C VAL A 8 -8.08 0.14 -8.23
N PHE A 9 -6.80 -0.22 -8.18
CA PHE A 9 -6.12 -1.01 -9.19
C PHE A 9 -5.64 -2.35 -8.65
N THR A 10 -6.09 -3.44 -9.28
CA THR A 10 -5.86 -4.81 -8.77
C THR A 10 -5.35 -5.78 -9.85
N LYS A 11 -4.72 -5.28 -10.91
CA LYS A 11 -4.19 -6.13 -12.00
C LYS A 11 -3.06 -7.03 -11.49
N THR A 12 -3.12 -8.30 -11.85
CA THR A 12 -2.10 -9.30 -11.48
C THR A 12 -1.62 -10.06 -12.71
N THR A 13 -0.31 -10.09 -12.94
CA THR A 13 0.37 -11.06 -13.82
C THR A 13 1.19 -12.08 -13.02
N GLY A 14 1.30 -11.89 -11.70
CA GLY A 14 1.86 -12.82 -10.72
C GLY A 14 0.80 -13.53 -9.88
N PHE A 15 1.09 -13.72 -8.59
CA PHE A 15 0.16 -14.33 -7.64
C PHE A 15 -1.07 -13.43 -7.44
N ARG A 16 -2.25 -14.03 -7.34
CA ARG A 16 -3.51 -13.33 -7.09
C ARG A 16 -4.03 -13.68 -5.70
N HIS A 17 -4.17 -12.67 -4.85
CA HIS A 17 -4.70 -12.81 -3.50
C HIS A 17 -6.22 -12.93 -3.49
N ASP A 18 -6.74 -13.87 -2.72
CA ASP A 18 -8.18 -14.08 -2.53
C ASP A 18 -8.85 -12.92 -1.76
N SER A 19 -8.06 -12.07 -1.08
CA SER A 19 -8.53 -10.90 -0.35
C SER A 19 -8.88 -9.70 -1.22
N ILE A 20 -8.50 -9.69 -2.52
CA ILE A 20 -8.75 -8.56 -3.42
C ILE A 20 -10.22 -8.11 -3.41
N PRO A 21 -11.24 -8.99 -3.55
CA PRO A 21 -12.64 -8.56 -3.53
C PRO A 21 -13.06 -7.88 -2.20
N ALA A 22 -12.59 -8.41 -1.06
CA ALA A 22 -12.88 -7.82 0.26
C ALA A 22 -12.19 -6.46 0.43
N GLY A 23 -10.93 -6.36 -0.03
CA GLY A 23 -10.19 -5.12 -0.01
C GLY A 23 -10.78 -4.04 -0.93
N VAL A 24 -11.27 -4.40 -2.12
CA VAL A 24 -11.96 -3.45 -3.01
C VAL A 24 -13.18 -2.87 -2.29
N ALA A 25 -14.06 -3.73 -1.77
CA ALA A 25 -15.25 -3.28 -1.04
C ALA A 25 -14.91 -2.39 0.17
N ALA A 26 -13.81 -2.70 0.88
CA ALA A 26 -13.33 -1.88 1.98
C ALA A 26 -12.82 -0.50 1.52
N VAL A 27 -12.02 -0.44 0.46
CA VAL A 27 -11.51 0.82 -0.10
C VAL A 27 -12.65 1.67 -0.68
N GLU A 28 -13.65 1.05 -1.30
CA GLU A 28 -14.86 1.74 -1.79
C GLU A 28 -15.63 2.39 -0.63
N ARG A 29 -15.83 1.67 0.48
CA ARG A 29 -16.46 2.21 1.68
C ARG A 29 -15.65 3.36 2.27
N ILE A 30 -14.35 3.16 2.47
CA ILE A 30 -13.43 4.18 3.00
C ILE A 30 -13.46 5.43 2.12
N ALA A 31 -13.37 5.29 0.80
CA ALA A 31 -13.41 6.42 -0.12
C ALA A 31 -14.74 7.17 -0.04
N ALA A 32 -15.87 6.45 0.03
CA ALA A 32 -17.19 7.05 0.17
C ALA A 32 -17.32 7.85 1.48
N ASP A 33 -16.79 7.32 2.60
CA ASP A 33 -16.77 8.01 3.90
C ASP A 33 -15.90 9.28 3.87
N LEU A 34 -14.84 9.27 3.04
CA LEU A 34 -14.01 10.44 2.75
C LEU A 34 -14.62 11.41 1.70
N GLY A 35 -15.77 11.07 1.11
CA GLY A 35 -16.47 11.89 0.13
C GLY A 35 -15.94 11.75 -1.31
N TYR A 36 -15.29 10.64 -1.63
CA TYR A 36 -14.77 10.31 -2.96
C TYR A 36 -15.56 9.17 -3.59
N GLU A 37 -15.86 9.29 -4.89
CA GLU A 37 -16.25 8.15 -5.72
C GLU A 37 -15.04 7.26 -6.02
N THR A 38 -15.26 6.00 -6.37
CA THR A 38 -14.23 5.06 -6.78
C THR A 38 -14.41 4.57 -8.21
N GLU A 39 -13.29 4.22 -8.84
CA GLU A 39 -13.27 3.36 -10.02
C GLU A 39 -12.36 2.17 -9.75
N HIS A 40 -12.91 0.96 -9.72
CA HIS A 40 -12.14 -0.27 -9.64
C HIS A 40 -11.86 -0.81 -11.04
N THR A 41 -10.59 -1.14 -11.33
CA THR A 41 -10.21 -1.77 -12.59
C THR A 41 -8.99 -2.67 -12.47
N GLU A 42 -8.94 -3.66 -13.36
CA GLU A 42 -7.77 -4.49 -13.64
C GLU A 42 -7.15 -4.17 -15.01
N ASP A 43 -7.70 -3.18 -15.73
CA ASP A 43 -7.16 -2.70 -16.99
C ASP A 43 -6.07 -1.65 -16.73
N ALA A 44 -4.85 -1.94 -17.18
CA ALA A 44 -3.72 -1.02 -17.02
C ALA A 44 -3.87 0.25 -17.88
N GLY A 45 -4.70 0.20 -18.93
CA GLY A 45 -4.89 1.31 -19.86
C GLY A 45 -5.43 2.58 -19.20
N VAL A 46 -5.99 2.49 -17.99
CA VAL A 46 -6.37 3.65 -17.14
C VAL A 46 -5.17 4.53 -16.76
N HIS A 47 -3.94 3.99 -16.80
CA HIS A 47 -2.71 4.73 -16.53
C HIS A 47 -2.30 5.53 -17.76
N ASN A 48 -3.13 6.48 -18.15
CA ASN A 48 -2.82 7.47 -19.17
C ASN A 48 -3.15 8.87 -18.65
N PRO A 49 -2.59 9.95 -19.24
CA PRO A 49 -2.76 11.30 -18.70
C PRO A 49 -4.22 11.77 -18.61
N LEU A 50 -5.08 11.33 -19.54
CA LEU A 50 -6.48 11.75 -19.57
C LEU A 50 -7.26 11.12 -18.42
N ASP A 51 -7.08 9.82 -18.19
CA ASP A 51 -7.78 9.10 -17.15
C ASP A 51 -7.23 9.42 -15.76
N LEU A 52 -5.89 9.45 -15.59
CA LEU A 52 -5.26 9.78 -14.31
C LEU A 52 -5.63 11.18 -13.80
N ALA A 53 -5.90 12.14 -14.69
CA ALA A 53 -6.34 13.49 -14.31
C ALA A 53 -7.71 13.53 -13.59
N ARG A 54 -8.47 12.43 -13.62
CA ARG A 54 -9.76 12.30 -12.92
C ARG A 54 -9.60 11.87 -11.47
N PHE A 55 -8.43 11.39 -11.07
CA PHE A 55 -8.20 10.78 -9.76
C PHE A 55 -7.36 11.66 -8.84
N ALA A 56 -7.67 11.64 -7.55
CA ALA A 56 -6.87 12.28 -6.52
C ALA A 56 -5.71 11.38 -6.06
N ALA A 57 -5.96 10.07 -6.05
CA ALA A 57 -4.99 9.05 -5.71
C ALA A 57 -5.28 7.73 -6.43
N THR A 58 -4.27 6.88 -6.51
CA THR A 58 -4.39 5.48 -6.92
C THR A 58 -4.10 4.57 -5.73
N VAL A 59 -4.99 3.62 -5.48
CA VAL A 59 -4.83 2.55 -4.50
C VAL A 59 -4.46 1.28 -5.25
N TRP A 60 -3.21 0.87 -5.10
CA TRP A 60 -2.65 -0.37 -5.61
C TRP A 60 -2.91 -1.46 -4.58
N LEU A 61 -4.06 -2.13 -4.72
CA LEU A 61 -4.52 -3.14 -3.78
C LEU A 61 -4.10 -4.53 -4.26
N SER A 62 -2.98 -5.02 -3.73
CA SER A 62 -2.38 -6.30 -4.07
C SER A 62 -2.17 -6.60 -5.57
N PRO A 63 -1.82 -5.62 -6.44
CA PRO A 63 -1.37 -5.97 -7.79
C PRO A 63 -0.02 -6.70 -7.72
N SER A 64 0.28 -7.51 -8.73
CA SER A 64 1.50 -8.33 -8.72
C SER A 64 2.06 -8.58 -10.11
N GLY A 65 3.39 -8.70 -10.20
CA GLY A 65 4.11 -8.87 -11.46
C GLY A 65 4.32 -7.55 -12.21
N ASP A 66 4.84 -7.63 -13.44
CA ASP A 66 4.94 -6.48 -14.34
C ASP A 66 3.62 -6.37 -15.10
N ILE A 67 2.93 -5.25 -14.92
CA ILE A 67 1.51 -5.07 -15.25
C ILE A 67 1.25 -3.82 -16.09
N LEU A 68 2.20 -2.88 -16.11
CA LEU A 68 2.21 -1.66 -16.92
C LEU A 68 3.21 -1.75 -18.08
N ASP A 69 2.86 -1.13 -19.21
CA ASP A 69 3.81 -0.84 -20.30
C ASP A 69 4.62 0.46 -20.06
N GLU A 70 5.51 0.81 -20.99
CA GLU A 70 6.37 1.99 -20.84
C GLU A 70 5.60 3.33 -20.79
N LEU A 71 4.50 3.45 -21.53
CA LEU A 71 3.69 4.67 -21.55
C LEU A 71 2.87 4.79 -20.27
N GLU A 72 2.32 3.66 -19.80
CA GLU A 72 1.56 3.57 -18.55
C GLU A 72 2.44 3.89 -17.34
N ARG A 73 3.68 3.37 -17.33
CA ARG A 73 4.71 3.70 -16.33
C ARG A 73 5.03 5.19 -16.31
N ALA A 74 5.26 5.79 -17.47
CA ALA A 74 5.54 7.21 -17.57
C ALA A 74 4.37 8.07 -17.05
N ALA A 75 3.14 7.73 -17.43
CA ALA A 75 1.95 8.44 -16.97
C ALA A 75 1.75 8.34 -15.45
N LEU A 76 1.97 7.16 -14.86
CA LEU A 76 1.91 6.99 -13.39
C LEU A 76 3.00 7.80 -12.68
N ALA A 77 4.23 7.79 -13.20
CA ALA A 77 5.32 8.58 -12.64
C ALA A 77 4.97 10.08 -12.64
N ASP A 78 4.54 10.61 -13.79
CA ASP A 78 4.15 12.01 -13.94
C ASP A 78 2.95 12.39 -13.05
N PHE A 79 1.97 11.49 -12.92
CA PHE A 79 0.83 11.70 -12.03
C PHE A 79 1.26 11.88 -10.58
N VAL A 80 2.11 10.97 -10.07
CA VAL A 80 2.56 11.03 -8.67
C VAL A 80 3.48 12.23 -8.45
N THR A 81 4.53 12.40 -9.27
CA THR A 81 5.46 13.53 -9.11
C THR A 81 4.77 14.90 -9.29
N GLY A 82 3.71 14.94 -10.09
CA GLY A 82 2.83 16.09 -10.30
C GLY A 82 1.83 16.39 -9.18
N GLY A 83 1.72 15.56 -8.15
CA GLY A 83 0.89 15.82 -6.96
C GLY A 83 -0.19 14.77 -6.65
N GLY A 84 -0.35 13.77 -7.51
CA GLY A 84 -1.22 12.64 -7.28
C GLY A 84 -0.77 11.76 -6.10
N GLY A 85 -1.72 11.17 -5.39
CA GLY A 85 -1.45 10.22 -4.32
C GLY A 85 -1.22 8.80 -4.83
N TRP A 86 -0.32 8.05 -4.18
CA TRP A 86 -0.13 6.62 -4.42
C TRP A 86 -0.19 5.84 -3.09
N CYS A 87 -1.07 4.86 -3.01
CA CYS A 87 -1.27 4.04 -1.82
C CYS A 87 -1.12 2.56 -2.20
N GLY A 88 -0.07 1.90 -1.71
CA GLY A 88 0.15 0.46 -1.92
C GLY A 88 -0.29 -0.37 -0.72
N VAL A 89 -0.99 -1.47 -0.98
CA VAL A 89 -1.42 -2.42 0.05
C VAL A 89 -0.91 -3.81 -0.29
N HIS A 90 -0.33 -4.47 0.71
CA HIS A 90 0.13 -5.84 0.70
C HIS A 90 1.01 -6.17 -0.52
N ALA A 91 0.48 -6.92 -1.49
CA ALA A 91 1.25 -7.42 -2.61
C ALA A 91 1.69 -6.35 -3.62
N ALA A 92 1.29 -5.08 -3.44
CA ALA A 92 1.77 -3.97 -4.25
C ALA A 92 3.32 -3.90 -4.34
N SER A 93 4.04 -4.31 -3.31
CA SER A 93 5.53 -4.40 -3.30
C SER A 93 6.11 -5.54 -4.15
N THR A 94 5.25 -6.39 -4.70
CA THR A 94 5.63 -7.48 -5.62
C THR A 94 5.53 -7.05 -7.10
N ALA A 95 4.91 -5.90 -7.38
CA ALA A 95 4.67 -5.39 -8.71
C ALA A 95 5.89 -4.66 -9.31
N GLU A 96 5.91 -4.52 -10.64
CA GLU A 96 6.79 -3.63 -11.40
C GLU A 96 8.29 -3.75 -11.07
N ARG A 97 8.76 -4.99 -10.87
CA ARG A 97 10.17 -5.26 -10.52
C ARG A 97 11.14 -4.83 -11.62
N SER A 98 10.72 -4.93 -12.88
CA SER A 98 11.54 -4.52 -14.02
C SER A 98 11.62 -3.00 -14.20
N TRP A 99 10.82 -2.23 -13.46
CA TRP A 99 10.79 -0.78 -13.53
C TRP A 99 11.53 -0.13 -12.35
N PRO A 100 12.72 0.46 -12.55
CA PRO A 100 13.51 1.02 -11.45
C PRO A 100 12.78 2.10 -10.66
N PHE A 101 12.02 2.98 -11.32
CA PHE A 101 11.28 4.06 -10.66
C PHE A 101 10.19 3.53 -9.73
N PHE A 102 9.67 2.32 -9.91
CA PHE A 102 8.66 1.79 -8.99
C PHE A 102 9.13 1.72 -7.54
N ARG A 103 10.45 1.57 -7.29
CA ARG A 103 11.02 1.68 -5.94
C ARG A 103 10.75 3.04 -5.29
N GLU A 104 10.70 4.11 -6.09
CA GLU A 104 10.34 5.45 -5.62
C GLU A 104 8.87 5.52 -5.16
N LEU A 105 8.00 4.64 -5.67
CA LEU A 105 6.61 4.56 -5.23
C LEU A 105 6.44 3.64 -4.03
N VAL A 106 7.07 2.46 -4.02
CA VAL A 106 6.82 1.44 -3.00
C VAL A 106 7.84 1.38 -1.87
N GLY A 107 9.03 1.94 -2.06
CA GLY A 107 10.10 2.04 -1.05
C GLY A 107 11.03 0.83 -1.00
N ALA A 108 10.52 -0.33 -0.63
CA ALA A 108 11.28 -1.57 -0.61
C ALA A 108 10.54 -2.70 -1.35
N ARG A 109 11.29 -3.67 -1.89
CA ARG A 109 10.72 -4.71 -2.74
C ARG A 109 10.64 -6.02 -1.98
N PHE A 110 9.49 -6.68 -2.09
CA PHE A 110 9.27 -7.99 -1.52
C PHE A 110 10.37 -8.99 -1.93
N ILE A 111 10.86 -9.82 -1.01
CA ILE A 111 11.75 -10.94 -1.32
C ILE A 111 11.17 -12.30 -0.93
N GLY A 112 10.26 -12.32 0.04
CA GLY A 112 9.66 -13.54 0.57
C GLY A 112 8.86 -13.25 1.85
N HIS A 113 8.20 -14.28 2.37
CA HIS A 113 7.61 -14.28 3.71
C HIS A 113 7.70 -15.71 4.28
N PRO A 114 7.64 -15.89 5.61
CA PRO A 114 7.46 -17.20 6.23
C PRO A 114 6.12 -17.85 5.81
N PRO A 115 5.98 -19.18 5.87
CA PRO A 115 4.76 -19.85 5.42
C PRO A 115 3.50 -19.45 6.22
N GLY A 116 2.47 -18.99 5.50
CA GLY A 116 1.14 -18.73 6.05
C GLY A 116 1.02 -17.42 6.82
N CYS A 117 -0.20 -17.14 7.28
CA CYS A 117 -0.47 -16.03 8.19
C CYS A 117 -0.26 -16.48 9.63
N THR A 118 0.61 -15.80 10.37
CA THR A 118 0.94 -16.14 11.76
C THR A 118 0.75 -14.93 12.67
N PRO A 119 0.37 -15.13 13.94
CA PRO A 119 0.30 -14.03 14.90
C PRO A 119 1.71 -13.48 15.18
N GLY A 120 1.79 -12.18 15.37
CA GLY A 120 3.00 -11.45 15.74
C GLY A 120 2.65 -10.08 16.33
N GLU A 121 3.66 -9.39 16.82
CA GLU A 121 3.53 -8.07 17.41
C GLU A 121 4.13 -7.02 16.48
N ILE A 122 3.48 -5.87 16.40
CA ILE A 122 3.92 -4.71 15.62
C ILE A 122 4.21 -3.58 16.59
N ASP A 123 5.41 -3.00 16.50
CA ASP A 123 5.75 -1.76 17.19
C ASP A 123 5.34 -0.56 16.31
N VAL A 124 4.54 0.33 16.88
CA VAL A 124 4.12 1.57 16.22
C VAL A 124 5.18 2.64 16.45
N VAL A 125 5.94 2.93 15.40
CA VAL A 125 7.12 3.81 15.43
C VAL A 125 6.71 5.28 15.51
N ASP A 126 5.68 5.66 14.75
CA ASP A 126 5.11 7.01 14.76
C ASP A 126 3.60 6.93 14.95
N GLN A 127 3.08 7.53 16.02
CA GLN A 127 1.64 7.65 16.31
C GLN A 127 1.07 9.03 15.92
N GLY A 128 1.85 9.88 15.24
CA GLY A 128 1.41 11.17 14.72
C GLY A 128 0.84 11.11 13.30
N HIS A 129 1.03 9.98 12.60
CA HIS A 129 0.52 9.80 11.24
C HIS A 129 -0.94 9.28 11.28
N PRO A 130 -1.84 9.73 10.36
CA PRO A 130 -3.26 9.35 10.40
C PRO A 130 -3.51 7.83 10.31
N SER A 131 -2.61 7.06 9.70
CA SER A 131 -2.74 5.59 9.65
C SER A 131 -2.39 4.88 10.95
N THR A 132 -1.81 5.57 11.92
CA THR A 132 -1.27 4.95 13.15
C THR A 132 -1.69 5.67 14.43
N GLU A 133 -2.33 6.85 14.34
CA GLU A 133 -2.73 7.66 15.49
C GLU A 133 -3.73 6.96 16.44
N HIS A 134 -4.56 6.05 15.91
CA HIS A 134 -5.52 5.25 16.67
C HIS A 134 -4.94 3.96 17.24
N LEU A 135 -3.76 3.54 16.76
CA LEU A 135 -3.17 2.27 17.15
C LEU A 135 -2.54 2.34 18.54
N PRO A 136 -2.58 1.24 19.33
CA PRO A 136 -1.75 1.14 20.53
C PRO A 136 -0.26 1.13 20.15
N LYS A 137 0.63 1.54 21.06
CA LYS A 137 2.08 1.52 20.82
C LYS A 137 2.60 0.16 20.35
N ARG A 138 1.96 -0.92 20.81
CA ARG A 138 2.23 -2.29 20.39
C ARG A 138 0.92 -2.94 19.98
N TRP A 139 0.87 -3.45 18.76
CA TRP A 139 -0.34 -3.96 18.13
C TRP A 139 -0.16 -5.43 17.76
N SER A 140 -0.94 -6.31 18.38
CA SER A 140 -1.01 -7.73 18.01
C SER A 140 -1.78 -7.90 16.71
N TRP A 141 -1.18 -8.58 15.74
CA TRP A 141 -1.78 -8.78 14.42
C TRP A 141 -1.44 -10.17 13.88
N THR A 142 -2.22 -10.67 12.92
CA THR A 142 -1.96 -11.94 12.22
C THR A 142 -1.92 -11.67 10.73
N ASP A 143 -0.78 -11.91 10.11
CA ASP A 143 -0.59 -11.66 8.68
C ASP A 143 0.52 -12.52 8.08
N GLU A 144 0.70 -12.39 6.78
CA GLU A 144 1.85 -12.88 6.03
C GLU A 144 2.99 -11.85 6.13
N TRP A 145 3.96 -12.12 7.01
CA TRP A 145 5.05 -11.17 7.33
C TRP A 145 6.06 -11.03 6.19
N TYR A 146 5.91 -9.98 5.37
CA TYR A 146 6.78 -9.71 4.22
C TYR A 146 8.17 -9.27 4.64
N SER A 147 9.18 -9.93 4.09
CA SER A 147 10.56 -9.48 4.11
C SER A 147 10.88 -8.73 2.82
N PHE A 148 11.72 -7.72 2.94
CA PHE A 148 12.12 -6.84 1.85
C PHE A 148 13.62 -6.92 1.55
N ASP A 149 14.00 -6.50 0.35
CA ASP A 149 15.40 -6.50 -0.09
C ASP A 149 16.30 -5.55 0.69
N GLU A 150 15.73 -4.45 1.19
CA GLU A 150 16.39 -3.50 2.05
C GLU A 150 15.38 -2.72 2.91
N ARG A 151 15.88 -2.03 3.94
CA ARG A 151 15.11 -1.04 4.66
C ARG A 151 14.81 0.16 3.74
N PRO A 152 13.54 0.61 3.62
CA PRO A 152 13.21 1.78 2.80
C PRO A 152 14.05 3.02 3.18
N THR A 153 14.83 3.55 2.23
CA THR A 153 15.68 4.73 2.45
C THR A 153 14.98 6.01 1.98
N GLY A 154 14.98 7.06 2.82
CA GLY A 154 14.26 8.30 2.52
C GLY A 154 12.75 8.23 2.77
N TRP A 155 12.32 7.26 3.57
CA TRP A 155 10.94 7.02 3.98
C TRP A 155 10.79 7.23 5.49
N GLU A 156 9.64 7.71 5.91
CA GLU A 156 9.22 7.78 7.31
C GLU A 156 8.54 6.44 7.66
N ILE A 157 9.13 5.72 8.61
CA ILE A 157 8.66 4.39 9.03
C ILE A 157 7.55 4.57 10.06
N LEU A 158 6.44 3.85 9.85
CA LEU A 158 5.23 3.94 10.68
C LEU A 158 5.07 2.71 11.58
N LEU A 159 5.33 1.52 11.02
CA LEU A 159 5.17 0.23 11.69
C LEU A 159 6.40 -0.64 11.45
N GLU A 160 6.86 -1.32 12.50
CA GLU A 160 7.91 -2.33 12.45
C GLU A 160 7.41 -3.65 13.07
N ALA A 161 7.62 -4.77 12.39
CA ALA A 161 7.31 -6.10 12.92
C ALA A 161 8.35 -6.52 13.97
N ASP A 162 7.90 -7.12 15.07
CA ASP A 162 8.77 -7.67 16.10
C ASP A 162 9.07 -9.16 15.78
N GLU A 163 10.21 -9.39 15.12
CA GLU A 163 10.67 -10.73 14.72
C GLU A 163 10.88 -11.70 15.91
N ASP A 164 10.94 -11.23 17.16
CA ASP A 164 11.02 -12.11 18.33
C ASP A 164 9.66 -12.77 18.67
N THR A 165 8.58 -12.40 17.95
CA THR A 165 7.20 -12.80 18.26
C THR A 165 6.56 -13.74 17.24
N TYR A 166 7.25 -14.03 16.14
CA TYR A 166 6.81 -14.99 15.12
C TYR A 166 8.02 -15.74 14.53
N ASP A 167 7.76 -16.85 13.82
CA ASP A 167 8.82 -17.60 13.14
C ASP A 167 9.14 -16.93 11.79
N THR A 168 10.33 -16.34 11.68
CA THR A 168 10.82 -15.70 10.44
C THR A 168 11.28 -16.68 9.37
N ALA A 169 11.34 -17.98 9.67
CA ALA A 169 12.07 -18.96 8.87
C ALA A 169 13.48 -18.43 8.50
N ASP A 170 13.93 -18.66 7.25
CA ASP A 170 15.21 -18.15 6.74
C ASP A 170 15.09 -16.73 6.14
N LEU A 171 14.05 -15.96 6.49
CA LEU A 171 13.69 -14.68 5.85
C LEU A 171 13.74 -13.48 6.80
N ALA A 172 14.37 -13.59 7.96
CA ALA A 172 14.54 -12.45 8.87
C ALA A 172 15.18 -11.24 8.16
N MET A 173 14.58 -10.06 8.31
CA MET A 173 15.18 -8.76 8.00
C MET A 173 16.07 -8.26 9.14
N GLY A 174 15.82 -8.74 10.37
CA GLY A 174 16.44 -8.25 11.60
C GLY A 174 15.71 -7.05 12.18
N ASN A 175 16.17 -6.57 13.33
CA ASN A 175 15.59 -5.41 14.01
C ASN A 175 16.35 -4.12 13.61
N PRO A 176 15.72 -3.15 12.91
CA PRO A 176 14.27 -3.05 12.65
C PRO A 176 13.78 -3.76 11.38
N HIS A 177 12.52 -4.24 11.42
CA HIS A 177 11.78 -4.82 10.27
C HIS A 177 10.57 -3.94 9.90
N PRO A 178 10.72 -2.93 9.04
CA PRO A 178 9.60 -2.08 8.62
C PRO A 178 8.56 -2.83 7.81
N ILE A 179 7.29 -2.52 8.07
CA ILE A 179 6.14 -3.11 7.36
C ILE A 179 5.10 -2.07 6.93
N ALA A 180 5.19 -0.81 7.38
CA ALA A 180 4.46 0.30 6.79
C ALA A 180 5.26 1.59 6.86
N TRP A 181 5.14 2.42 5.82
CA TRP A 181 5.91 3.65 5.67
C TRP A 181 5.24 4.63 4.71
N HIS A 182 5.66 5.89 4.78
CA HIS A 182 5.21 6.92 3.86
C HIS A 182 6.33 7.89 3.50
N ARG A 183 6.13 8.65 2.41
CA ARG A 183 6.99 9.78 2.06
C ARG A 183 6.27 10.78 1.18
N ARG A 184 6.89 11.94 1.03
CA ARG A 184 6.64 12.83 -0.10
C ARG A 184 7.56 12.45 -1.26
N LEU A 185 7.02 12.44 -2.46
CA LEU A 185 7.77 12.26 -3.71
C LEU A 185 7.49 13.46 -4.61
N GLU A 186 8.43 14.40 -4.63
CA GLU A 186 8.23 15.72 -5.24
C GLU A 186 6.93 16.39 -4.72
N GLN A 187 5.93 16.60 -5.57
CA GLN A 187 4.64 17.18 -5.17
C GLN A 187 3.66 16.12 -4.65
N GLY A 188 3.89 14.85 -4.99
CA GLY A 188 3.08 13.71 -4.59
C GLY A 188 3.36 13.19 -3.19
N ARG A 189 2.55 12.22 -2.79
CA ARG A 189 2.60 11.54 -1.51
C ARG A 189 2.41 10.05 -1.74
N CYS A 190 3.25 9.25 -1.12
CA CYS A 190 3.20 7.80 -1.22
C CYS A 190 3.03 7.19 0.18
N PHE A 191 2.17 6.19 0.29
CA PHE A 191 1.99 5.36 1.48
C PHE A 191 2.05 3.89 1.07
N TYR A 192 2.63 3.06 1.92
CA TYR A 192 2.62 1.61 1.75
C TYR A 192 2.41 0.90 3.08
N THR A 193 1.62 -0.16 3.07
CA THR A 193 1.52 -1.14 4.15
C THR A 193 1.65 -2.56 3.58
N ALA A 194 2.46 -3.39 4.24
CA ALA A 194 2.66 -4.79 3.90
C ALA A 194 1.52 -5.68 4.39
N LEU A 195 0.69 -5.15 5.29
CA LEU A 195 -0.43 -5.86 5.89
C LEU A 195 -1.60 -6.01 4.90
N GLY A 196 -2.49 -6.97 5.17
CA GLY A 196 -3.74 -7.16 4.43
C GLY A 196 -3.78 -8.40 3.55
N HIS A 197 -3.06 -9.48 3.90
CA HIS A 197 -3.12 -10.74 3.17
C HIS A 197 -4.51 -11.36 3.19
N ALA A 198 -5.06 -11.56 4.40
CA ALA A 198 -6.30 -12.29 4.63
C ALA A 198 -7.54 -11.44 4.27
N ALA A 199 -8.60 -12.08 3.79
CA ALA A 199 -9.84 -11.37 3.47
C ALA A 199 -10.49 -10.80 4.74
N GLU A 200 -10.36 -11.52 5.85
CA GLU A 200 -10.86 -11.18 7.18
C GLU A 200 -10.21 -9.91 7.76
N ALA A 201 -9.01 -9.54 7.30
CA ALA A 201 -8.39 -8.27 7.69
C ALA A 201 -9.31 -7.08 7.37
N TYR A 202 -10.03 -7.15 6.25
CA TYR A 202 -10.93 -6.08 5.78
C TYR A 202 -12.29 -6.06 6.50
N GLU A 203 -12.50 -6.93 7.49
CA GLU A 203 -13.61 -6.88 8.45
C GLU A 203 -13.18 -6.25 9.80
N ASP A 204 -11.88 -6.10 10.04
CA ASP A 204 -11.34 -5.54 11.28
C ASP A 204 -11.26 -4.01 11.21
N GLU A 205 -12.00 -3.33 12.09
CA GLU A 205 -12.10 -1.87 12.13
C GLU A 205 -10.75 -1.18 12.43
N VAL A 206 -9.83 -1.83 13.14
CA VAL A 206 -8.51 -1.27 13.46
C VAL A 206 -7.63 -1.26 12.21
N PHE A 207 -7.64 -2.34 11.44
CA PHE A 207 -6.96 -2.42 10.15
C PHE A 207 -7.59 -1.50 9.10
N LEU A 208 -8.92 -1.42 9.04
CA LEU A 208 -9.61 -0.50 8.15
C LEU A 208 -9.24 0.96 8.43
N ALA A 209 -9.18 1.36 9.70
CA ALA A 209 -8.72 2.70 10.08
C ALA A 209 -7.23 2.94 9.72
N HIS A 210 -6.37 1.91 9.74
CA HIS A 210 -4.99 2.01 9.25
C HIS A 210 -4.96 2.29 7.73
N VAL A 211 -5.75 1.56 6.93
CA VAL A 211 -5.85 1.77 5.49
C VAL A 211 -6.48 3.13 5.16
N GLU A 212 -7.53 3.54 5.87
CA GLU A 212 -8.14 4.87 5.73
C GLU A 212 -7.12 5.97 5.99
N GLY A 213 -6.40 5.91 7.11
CA GLY A 213 -5.40 6.91 7.45
C GLY A 213 -4.25 6.97 6.43
N GLY A 214 -3.88 5.82 5.85
CA GLY A 214 -2.90 5.73 4.77
C GLY A 214 -3.39 6.39 3.48
N LEU A 215 -4.64 6.14 3.09
CA LEU A 215 -5.27 6.81 1.96
C LEU A 215 -5.39 8.32 2.21
N ARG A 216 -5.87 8.74 3.39
CA ARG A 216 -5.99 10.16 3.77
C ARG A 216 -4.65 10.89 3.70
N SER A 217 -3.54 10.24 4.06
CA SER A 217 -2.23 10.90 4.04
C SER A 217 -1.72 11.16 2.63
N VAL A 218 -2.20 10.45 1.61
CA VAL A 218 -1.83 10.66 0.21
C VAL A 218 -2.78 11.56 -0.56
N LEU A 219 -4.00 11.78 -0.05
CA LEU A 219 -4.95 12.71 -0.64
C LEU A 219 -4.47 14.17 -0.59
N PRO A 220 -4.94 15.04 -1.52
CA PRO A 220 -4.69 16.47 -1.44
C PRO A 220 -5.19 17.04 -0.11
N PRO A 221 -4.50 18.04 0.47
CA PRO A 221 -5.04 18.75 1.63
C PRO A 221 -6.40 19.40 1.26
N ALA A 222 -7.34 19.32 2.20
CA ALA A 222 -8.66 19.93 2.11
C ALA A 222 -8.61 21.47 2.08
#